data_AF-W6KQ59-F1
#
_entry.id   AF-W6KQ59-F1
#
_cell.length_a   1.000
_cell.length_b   1.000
_cell.length_c   1.000
_cell.angle_alpha   90.00
_cell.angle_beta   90.00
_cell.angle_gamma   90.00
#
_symmetry.space_group_name_H-M   'P 1'
#
loop_
_entity.id
_entity.type
_entity.pdbx_description
1 polymer ?
#
loop_
_entity_poly.entity_id
_entity_poly.type
_entity_poly.pdbx_seq_one_letter_code
_entity_poly.pdbx_strand_id
1 'polypeptide(L)'
;MFRSRQLLTSQLSIHMCVGVVAAPSRGFIQGMAVWSCRLLLSQAGYSALASQTGKTICQESYNLSCQGAIVANYCCSNLHEGCIVHVVSKLINSPIYVSVHGTYFEKTELLVTDSFGFITKLKSL
;
A
#
# COMPACT_ATOMS: atom_id res chain seq x y z
N MET A 1 -12.08 -23.03 35.55
CA MET A 1 -13.15 -22.43 34.71
C MET A 1 -13.28 -21.00 35.20
N PHE A 2 -12.87 -19.95 34.49
CA PHE A 2 -13.34 -19.47 33.19
C PHE A 2 -12.15 -18.97 32.34
N ARG A 3 -11.95 -19.52 31.13
CA ARG A 3 -11.09 -18.88 30.13
C ARG A 3 -11.96 -17.88 29.38
N SER A 4 -11.81 -16.60 29.73
CA SER A 4 -12.37 -15.50 28.95
C SER A 4 -11.79 -15.58 27.54
N ARG A 5 -12.64 -15.90 26.57
CA ARG A 5 -12.32 -15.77 25.15
C ARG A 5 -12.20 -14.28 24.86
N GLN A 6 -10.99 -13.73 25.00
CA GLN A 6 -10.64 -12.48 24.35
C GLN A 6 -10.77 -12.73 22.84
N LEU A 7 -11.93 -12.37 22.30
CA LEU A 7 -12.10 -12.15 20.87
C LEU A 7 -11.04 -11.12 20.47
N LEU A 8 -9.97 -11.59 19.83
CA LEU A 8 -9.04 -10.77 19.05
C LEU A 8 -9.89 -10.00 18.03
N THR A 9 -10.38 -8.84 18.41
CA THR A 9 -10.83 -7.82 17.48
C THR A 9 -9.58 -7.37 16.75
N SER A 10 -9.25 -8.07 15.66
CA SER A 10 -8.22 -7.63 14.72
C SER A 10 -8.63 -6.25 14.25
N GLN A 11 -8.00 -5.20 14.80
CA GLN A 11 -8.18 -3.84 14.33
C GLN A 11 -7.79 -3.83 12.84
N LEU A 12 -8.78 -3.65 11.98
CA LEU A 12 -8.57 -3.42 10.56
C LEU A 12 -7.95 -2.04 10.41
N SER A 13 -6.65 -1.97 10.13
CA SER A 13 -5.94 -0.75 9.77
C SER A 13 -6.29 -0.35 8.34
N ILE A 14 -7.29 0.52 8.19
CA ILE A 14 -7.63 1.12 6.90
C ILE A 14 -6.66 2.26 6.63
N HIS A 15 -5.99 2.23 5.48
CA HIS A 15 -5.14 3.31 5.00
C HIS A 15 -5.66 3.85 3.67
N MET A 16 -5.80 5.18 3.59
CA MET A 16 -6.28 5.88 2.41
C MET A 16 -5.21 6.84 1.93
N CYS A 17 -4.88 6.78 0.64
CA CYS A 17 -3.87 7.66 0.07
C CYS A 17 -4.13 7.92 -1.42
N VAL A 18 -3.54 9.02 -1.91
CA VAL A 18 -3.44 9.33 -3.33
C VAL A 18 -1.98 9.33 -3.71
N GLY A 19 -1.63 8.61 -4.77
CA GLY A 19 -0.25 8.52 -5.21
C GLY A 19 -0.10 8.20 -6.69
N VAL A 20 1.14 8.24 -7.16
CA VAL A 20 1.51 7.93 -8.54
C VAL A 20 1.99 6.48 -8.63
N VAL A 21 1.45 5.74 -9.60
CA VAL A 21 1.86 4.37 -9.91
C VAL A 21 3.25 4.39 -10.54
N ALA A 22 4.18 3.64 -9.96
CA ALA A 22 5.54 3.43 -10.48
C ALA A 22 5.87 1.94 -10.52
N ALA A 23 6.60 1.52 -11.56
CA ALA A 23 7.00 0.12 -11.78
C ALA A 23 5.86 -0.90 -11.57
N PRO A 24 4.72 -0.79 -12.28
CA PRO A 24 3.64 -1.77 -12.17
C PRO A 24 4.11 -3.15 -12.67
N SER A 25 3.67 -4.20 -11.98
CA SER A 25 4.01 -5.58 -12.30
C SER A 25 2.81 -6.49 -12.12
N ARG A 26 2.85 -7.63 -12.83
CA ARG A 26 1.80 -8.65 -12.84
C ARG A 26 2.41 -9.97 -12.41
N GLY A 27 1.65 -10.76 -11.67
CA GLY A 27 2.12 -12.06 -11.22
C GLY A 27 1.03 -12.89 -10.56
N PHE A 28 1.46 -13.98 -9.93
CA PHE A 28 0.61 -14.87 -9.16
C PHE A 28 1.24 -15.15 -7.81
N ILE A 29 0.44 -15.12 -6.75
CA ILE A 29 0.86 -15.49 -5.39
C ILE A 29 -0.09 -16.58 -4.92
N GLN A 30 0.44 -17.77 -4.64
CA GLN A 30 -0.33 -18.94 -4.17
C GLN A 30 -1.58 -19.23 -5.04
N GLY A 31 -1.43 -19.09 -6.36
CA GLY A 31 -2.52 -19.31 -7.33
C GLY A 31 -3.49 -18.15 -7.50
N MET A 32 -3.39 -17.09 -6.69
CA MET A 32 -4.18 -15.87 -6.88
C MET A 32 -3.49 -14.91 -7.84
N ALA A 33 -4.27 -14.30 -8.74
CA ALA A 33 -3.79 -13.23 -9.60
C ALA A 33 -3.43 -12.00 -8.77
N VAL A 34 -2.26 -11.43 -9.04
CA VAL A 34 -1.74 -10.25 -8.33
C VAL A 34 -1.26 -9.21 -9.33
N TRP A 35 -1.70 -7.98 -9.11
CA TRP A 35 -1.08 -6.79 -9.67
C TRP A 35 -0.41 -6.02 -8.54
N SER A 36 0.80 -5.53 -8.76
CA SER A 36 1.52 -4.77 -7.73
C SER A 36 2.27 -3.61 -8.33
N CYS A 37 2.52 -2.58 -7.53
CA CYS A 37 3.32 -1.44 -7.94
C CYS A 37 3.98 -0.78 -6.73
N ARG A 38 4.89 0.17 -7.00
CA ARG A 38 5.31 1.15 -6.02
C ARG A 38 4.40 2.37 -6.14
N LEU A 39 3.77 2.77 -5.04
CA LEU A 39 2.94 3.96 -4.99
C LEU A 39 3.76 5.11 -4.40
N LEU A 40 3.93 6.18 -5.16
CA LEU A 40 4.69 7.36 -4.76
C LEU A 40 3.73 8.42 -4.21
N LEU A 41 3.89 8.80 -2.95
CA LEU A 41 3.06 9.80 -2.28
C LEU A 41 3.89 11.06 -2.09
N SER A 42 3.42 12.18 -2.65
CA SER A 42 4.03 13.48 -2.41
C SER A 42 3.35 14.14 -1.21
N GLN A 43 4.14 14.47 -0.19
CA GLN A 43 3.69 15.30 0.92
C GLN A 43 4.32 16.68 0.78
N ALA A 44 3.49 17.71 0.86
CA ALA A 44 3.94 19.08 0.93
C ALA A 44 3.33 19.74 2.16
N GLY A 45 4.16 20.37 2.99
CA GLY A 45 3.71 20.98 4.22
C GLY A 45 4.64 22.07 4.71
N TYR A 46 4.32 22.60 5.88
CA TYR A 46 5.18 23.50 6.63
C TYR A 46 5.60 22.81 7.92
N SER A 47 6.85 23.03 8.32
CA SER A 47 7.32 22.55 9.61
C SER A 47 6.54 23.21 10.73
N ALA A 48 6.07 22.41 11.70
CA ALA A 48 5.44 22.93 12.91
C ALA A 48 6.45 23.65 13.84
N LEU A 49 7.75 23.41 13.63
CA LEU A 49 8.81 24.10 14.36
C LEU A 49 8.97 25.52 13.80
N ALA A 50 8.59 26.51 14.61
CA ALA A 50 8.65 27.93 14.26
C ALA A 50 10.06 28.42 13.84
N SER A 51 11.13 27.68 14.17
CA SER A 51 12.51 27.98 13.79
C SER A 51 12.90 27.51 12.38
N GLN A 52 12.07 26.71 11.71
CA GLN A 52 12.29 26.25 10.34
C GLN A 52 11.27 26.90 9.41
N THR A 53 11.57 28.12 8.99
CA THR A 53 10.86 28.79 7.90
C THR A 53 11.17 28.10 6.57
N GLY A 54 10.42 27.05 6.24
CA GLY A 54 10.59 26.32 5.00
C GLY A 54 9.41 25.44 4.62
N LYS A 55 9.06 25.46 3.33
CA LYS A 55 8.15 24.48 2.72
C LYS A 55 8.88 23.14 2.65
N THR A 56 8.37 22.12 3.32
CA THR A 56 8.90 20.76 3.20
C THR A 56 8.21 20.05 2.04
N ILE A 57 8.99 19.42 1.18
CA ILE A 57 8.51 18.52 0.13
C ILE A 57 9.16 17.17 0.42
N CYS A 58 8.34 16.19 0.77
CA CYS A 58 8.75 14.82 1.01
C CYS A 58 8.07 13.89 0.01
N GLN A 59 8.75 12.80 -0.34
CA GLN A 59 8.17 11.74 -1.14
C GLN A 59 8.29 10.44 -0.38
N GLU A 60 7.15 9.87 -0.03
CA GLU A 60 7.07 8.53 0.55
C GLU A 60 6.78 7.51 -0.55
N SER A 61 7.16 6.26 -0.31
CA SER A 61 6.85 5.17 -1.22
C SER A 61 6.29 3.98 -0.47
N TYR A 62 5.13 3.50 -0.90
CA TYR A 62 4.52 2.27 -0.41
C TYR A 62 4.53 1.18 -1.47
N ASN A 63 4.70 -0.07 -1.06
CA ASN A 63 4.41 -1.21 -1.93
C ASN A 63 2.90 -1.46 -1.91
N LEU A 64 2.27 -1.48 -3.07
CA LEU A 64 0.85 -1.78 -3.23
C LEU A 64 0.68 -3.15 -3.88
N SER A 65 -0.18 -3.97 -3.29
CA SER A 65 -0.57 -5.28 -3.80
C SER A 65 -2.08 -5.34 -3.97
N CYS A 66 -2.53 -5.59 -5.20
CA CYS A 66 -3.93 -5.84 -5.54
C CYS A 66 -4.07 -7.34 -5.84
N GLN A 67 -4.73 -8.08 -4.94
CA GLN A 67 -4.85 -9.53 -5.01
C GLN A 67 -6.29 -9.95 -5.27
N GLY A 68 -6.50 -10.77 -6.28
CA GLY A 68 -7.83 -11.20 -6.71
C GLY A 68 -8.03 -10.98 -8.19
N ALA A 69 -8.83 -11.85 -8.81
CA ALA A 69 -8.98 -11.87 -10.25
C ALA A 69 -9.64 -10.57 -10.76
N ILE A 70 -10.61 -10.03 -10.01
CA ILE A 70 -11.37 -8.85 -10.45
C ILE A 70 -10.50 -7.60 -10.33
N VAL A 71 -9.92 -7.36 -9.15
CA VAL A 71 -9.11 -6.18 -8.90
C VAL A 71 -7.81 -6.20 -9.69
N ALA A 72 -7.11 -7.35 -9.77
CA ALA A 72 -5.86 -7.43 -10.53
C ALA A 72 -6.11 -7.19 -12.02
N ASN A 73 -7.20 -7.74 -12.58
CA ASN A 73 -7.53 -7.53 -13.99
C ASN A 73 -7.93 -6.06 -14.28
N TYR A 74 -8.69 -5.43 -13.38
CA TYR A 74 -8.98 -3.99 -13.45
C TYR A 74 -7.67 -3.18 -13.47
N CYS A 75 -6.76 -3.42 -12.52
CA CYS A 75 -5.50 -2.71 -12.44
C CYS A 75 -4.64 -2.93 -13.69
N CYS A 76 -4.54 -4.17 -14.16
CA CYS A 76 -3.79 -4.52 -15.37
C CYS A 76 -4.30 -3.76 -16.60
N SER A 77 -5.60 -3.58 -16.73
CA SER A 77 -6.24 -3.00 -17.91
C SER A 77 -6.26 -1.47 -17.89
N ASN A 78 -6.31 -0.86 -16.70
CA ASN A 78 -6.58 0.57 -16.56
C ASN A 78 -5.40 1.39 -16.02
N LEU A 79 -4.47 0.74 -15.32
CA LEU A 79 -3.38 1.39 -14.60
C LEU A 79 -2.03 1.09 -15.25
N HIS A 80 -1.31 2.16 -15.56
CA HIS A 80 0.03 2.16 -16.11
C HIS A 80 0.92 3.08 -15.28
N GLU A 81 2.22 3.02 -15.54
CA GLU A 81 3.20 3.90 -14.87
C GLU A 81 2.87 5.38 -15.13
N GLY A 82 2.90 6.21 -14.08
CA GLY A 82 2.51 7.62 -14.13
C GLY A 82 1.03 7.89 -13.86
N CYS A 83 0.17 6.86 -13.74
CA CYS A 83 -1.21 7.05 -13.32
C CYS A 83 -1.29 7.59 -11.87
N ILE A 84 -2.14 8.60 -11.67
CA ILE A 84 -2.54 9.06 -10.34
C ILE A 84 -3.75 8.25 -9.89
N VAL A 85 -3.63 7.58 -8.74
CA VAL A 85 -4.66 6.69 -8.20
C VAL A 85 -5.03 7.08 -6.78
N HIS A 86 -6.31 6.94 -6.45
CA HIS A 86 -6.79 6.92 -5.07
C HIS A 86 -6.90 5.46 -4.62
N VAL A 87 -6.37 5.15 -3.44
CA VAL A 87 -6.30 3.81 -2.91
C VAL A 87 -6.86 3.79 -1.50
N VAL A 88 -7.81 2.89 -1.25
CA VAL A 88 -8.27 2.49 0.07
C VAL A 88 -7.84 1.06 0.29
N SER A 89 -7.02 0.81 1.29
CA SER A 89 -6.32 -0.46 1.45
C SER A 89 -6.19 -0.86 2.92
N LYS A 90 -5.82 -2.13 3.13
CA LYS A 90 -5.39 -2.62 4.43
C LYS A 90 -3.88 -2.40 4.55
N LEU A 91 -3.43 -1.81 5.65
CA LEU A 91 -2.00 -1.70 5.95
C LEU A 91 -1.52 -3.01 6.59
N ILE A 92 -0.61 -3.71 5.91
CA ILE A 92 -0.03 -4.96 6.37
C ILE A 92 1.43 -4.72 6.72
N ASN A 93 1.78 -5.08 7.96
CA ASN A 93 3.16 -5.16 8.40
C ASN A 93 3.51 -6.65 8.51
N SER A 94 4.50 -7.08 7.74
CA SER A 94 4.99 -8.46 7.75
C SER A 94 6.48 -8.48 8.05
N PRO A 95 6.94 -9.33 8.97
CA PRO A 95 8.37 -9.51 9.19
C PRO A 95 8.98 -10.27 8.01
N ILE A 96 10.09 -9.78 7.49
CA ILE A 96 10.87 -10.43 6.43
C ILE A 96 12.27 -10.68 6.95
N TYR A 97 12.71 -11.93 6.87
CA TYR A 97 14.09 -12.28 7.16
C TYR A 97 15.00 -11.83 6.02
N VAL A 98 15.98 -10.99 6.33
CA VAL A 98 17.01 -10.54 5.38
C VAL A 98 18.32 -11.23 5.72
N SER A 99 18.64 -12.28 4.96
CA SER A 99 19.79 -13.16 5.21
C SER A 99 21.12 -12.43 5.23
N VAL A 100 21.30 -11.43 4.37
CA VAL A 100 22.53 -10.61 4.29
C VAL A 100 22.80 -9.88 5.61
N HIS A 101 21.76 -9.51 6.36
CA HIS A 101 21.87 -8.84 7.65
C HIS A 101 21.68 -9.80 8.84
N GLY A 102 21.35 -11.07 8.58
CA GLY A 102 21.07 -12.06 9.62
C GLY A 102 19.89 -11.69 10.54
N THR A 103 18.98 -10.80 10.11
CA THR A 103 17.93 -10.23 10.96
C THR A 103 16.61 -10.05 10.22
N TYR A 104 15.54 -9.79 10.98
CA TYR A 104 14.21 -9.50 10.45
C TYR A 104 13.98 -8.00 10.31
N PHE A 105 13.31 -7.60 9.24
CA PHE A 105 12.84 -6.25 9.01
C PHE A 105 11.32 -6.24 8.85
N GLU A 106 10.65 -5.21 9.33
CA GLU A 106 9.23 -5.02 9.04
C GLU A 106 9.07 -4.45 7.63
N LYS A 107 8.42 -5.24 6.75
CA LYS A 107 7.93 -4.74 5.48
C LYS A 107 6.49 -4.28 5.65
N THR A 108 6.27 -3.00 5.35
CA THR A 108 4.94 -2.42 5.26
C THR A 108 4.45 -2.48 3.81
N GLU A 109 3.23 -2.97 3.60
CA GLU A 109 2.57 -3.00 2.30
C GLU A 109 1.09 -2.63 2.40
N LEU A 110 0.57 -2.03 1.33
CA LEU A 110 -0.84 -1.74 1.15
C LEU A 110 -1.47 -2.90 0.40
N LEU A 111 -2.51 -3.52 0.97
CA LEU A 111 -3.23 -4.62 0.36
C LEU A 111 -4.65 -4.18 -0.03
N VAL A 112 -5.00 -4.42 -1.29
CA VAL A 112 -6.37 -4.38 -1.80
C VAL A 112 -6.72 -5.78 -2.28
N THR A 113 -7.90 -6.26 -1.93
CA THR A 113 -8.41 -7.56 -2.39
C THR A 113 -9.76 -7.39 -3.08
N ASP A 114 -10.22 -8.44 -3.78
CA ASP A 114 -11.58 -8.47 -4.34
C ASP A 114 -12.68 -8.27 -3.27
N SER A 115 -12.37 -8.56 -2.00
CA SER A 115 -13.28 -8.43 -0.85
C SER A 115 -13.02 -7.21 0.03
N PHE A 116 -11.94 -6.45 -0.19
CA PHE A 116 -11.56 -5.36 0.70
C PHE A 116 -10.76 -4.25 0.00
N GLY A 117 -11.15 -3.01 0.28
CA GLY A 117 -10.50 -1.83 -0.28
C GLY A 117 -10.88 -1.62 -1.75
N PHE A 118 -10.32 -0.58 -2.35
CA PHE A 118 -10.49 -0.30 -3.76
C PHE A 118 -9.38 0.61 -4.26
N ILE A 119 -9.19 0.61 -5.58
CA ILE A 119 -8.26 1.47 -6.29
C ILE A 119 -8.97 2.11 -7.47
N THR A 120 -8.85 3.43 -7.58
CA THR A 120 -9.52 4.22 -8.61
C THR A 120 -8.52 5.11 -9.31
N LYS A 121 -8.47 5.03 -10.64
CA LYS A 121 -7.71 5.97 -11.47
C LYS A 121 -8.35 7.36 -11.40
N LEU A 122 -7.56 8.36 -11.02
CA LEU A 122 -7.98 9.77 -11.03
C LEU A 122 -7.55 10.48 -12.31
N LYS A 123 -6.29 10.27 -12.72
CA LYS A 123 -5.68 10.95 -13.88
C LYS A 123 -4.51 10.12 -14.42
N SER A 124 -4.17 10.30 -15.70
CA SER A 124 -2.86 9.93 -16.25
C SER A 124 -2.02 11.18 -16.43
N LEU A 125 -0.77 11.13 -15.98
CA LEU A 125 0.25 12.08 -16.44
C LEU A 125 0.66 11.76 -17.88
#